data_AF-R7TCS8-F1
#
_entry.id   AF-R7TCS8-F1
#
_cell.length_a   1.000
_cell.length_b   1.000
_cell.length_c   1.000
_cell.angle_alpha   90.00
_cell.angle_beta   90.00
_cell.angle_gamma   90.00
#
_symmetry.space_group_name_H-M   'P 1'
#
loop_
_entity.id
_entity.type
_entity.pdbx_description
1 polymer ?
#
loop_
_entity_poly.entity_id
_entity_poly.type
_entity_poly.pdbx_seq_one_letter_code
_entity_poly.pdbx_strand_id
1 'polypeptide(L)' 'CKLGPEGGECGDFTTRYYFDINKNVCKKFSYGGCGGNANNFKSKNACSSRC' A
#
# COMPACT_ATOMS: atom_id res chain seq x y z
N CYS A 1 -1.49 -9.79 4.82
CA CYS A 1 -1.59 -8.33 4.65
C CYS A 1 -2.72 -7.73 5.47
N LYS A 2 -2.54 -7.66 6.81
CA LYS A 2 -3.60 -7.22 7.75
C LYS A 2 -3.45 -5.77 8.20
N LEU A 3 -2.34 -5.11 7.84
CA LEU A 3 -2.06 -3.73 8.21
C LEU A 3 -2.81 -2.77 7.29
N GLY A 4 -3.19 -1.59 7.77
CA GLY A 4 -3.76 -0.54 6.93
C GLY A 4 -2.72 0.10 6.00
N PRO A 5 -3.15 0.87 4.99
CA PRO A 5 -2.24 1.70 4.21
C PRO A 5 -1.64 2.78 5.11
N GLU A 6 -0.34 3.03 4.94
CA GLU A 6 0.36 4.03 5.72
C GLU A 6 1.17 4.92 4.78
N GLY A 7 0.73 6.17 4.68
CA GLY A 7 1.28 7.15 3.75
C GLY A 7 2.71 7.57 4.09
N GLY A 8 3.09 7.51 5.37
CA GLY A 8 4.36 8.09 5.84
C GLY A 8 4.34 9.61 5.86
N GLU A 9 5.36 10.21 6.47
CA GLU A 9 5.42 11.66 6.74
C GLU A 9 6.23 12.44 5.69
N CYS A 10 6.92 11.74 4.78
CA CYS A 10 7.65 12.39 3.70
C CYS A 10 6.71 12.99 2.64
N GLY A 11 7.21 13.96 1.87
CA GLY A 11 6.45 14.71 0.88
C GLY A 11 6.51 14.19 -0.56
N ASP A 12 7.24 13.11 -0.81
CA ASP A 12 7.41 12.52 -2.15
C ASP A 12 6.25 11.57 -2.47
N PHE A 13 5.06 12.14 -2.69
CA PHE A 13 3.85 11.36 -2.91
C PHE A 13 3.91 10.55 -4.20
N THR A 14 3.93 9.23 -4.04
CA THR A 14 3.87 8.25 -5.11
C THR A 14 2.65 7.35 -4.95
N THR A 15 2.07 6.91 -6.07
CA THR A 15 0.96 5.96 -6.02
C THR A 15 1.48 4.56 -5.71
N ARG A 16 1.00 3.97 -4.63
CA ARG A 16 1.28 2.60 -4.20
C ARG A 16 0.00 1.81 -4.04
N TYR A 17 0.13 0.51 -3.84
CA TYR A 17 -0.98 -0.41 -3.63
C TYR A 17 -0.90 -1.05 -2.25
N TYR A 18 -2.04 -1.18 -1.58
CA TYR A 18 -2.18 -1.93 -0.34
C TYR A 18 -3.34 -2.92 -0.49
N PHE A 19 -3.29 -3.99 0.29
CA PHE A 19 -4.37 -4.96 0.37
C PHE A 19 -5.40 -4.54 1.41
N ASP A 20 -6.65 -4.35 0.98
CA ASP A 20 -7.78 -4.08 1.86
C ASP A 20 -8.45 -5.40 2.24
N ILE A 21 -8.26 -5.84 3.49
CA ILE A 21 -8.84 -7.08 4.01
C ILE A 21 -10.37 -7.05 4.08
N ASN A 22 -10.98 -5.88 4.26
CA ASN A 22 -12.43 -5.77 4.43
C ASN A 22 -13.13 -5.96 3.08
N LYS A 23 -12.49 -5.52 1.99
CA LYS A 23 -13.00 -5.68 0.63
C LYS A 23 -12.31 -6.80 -0.15
N ASN A 24 -11.36 -7.49 0.49
CA ASN A 24 -10.54 -8.54 -0.09
C ASN A 24 -9.92 -8.16 -1.46
N VAL A 25 -9.41 -6.92 -1.57
CA VAL A 25 -8.93 -6.37 -2.85
C VAL A 25 -7.75 -5.41 -2.67
N CYS A 26 -6.85 -5.38 -3.65
CA CYS A 26 -5.76 -4.42 -3.70
C CYS A 26 -6.24 -3.06 -4.21
N LYS A 27 -6.02 -2.01 -3.39
CA LYS A 27 -6.40 -0.62 -3.68
C LYS A 27 -5.18 0.28 -3.76
N LYS A 28 -5.32 1.40 -4.47
CA LYS A 28 -4.30 2.44 -4.56
C LYS A 28 -4.34 3.34 -3.33
N PHE A 29 -3.18 3.86 -2.93
CA PHE A 29 -3.04 4.90 -1.92
C PHE A 29 -1.81 5.77 -2.22
N SER A 30 -1.76 6.98 -1.64
CA SER A 30 -0.60 7.86 -1.73
C SER A 30 0.40 7.52 -0.63
N TYR A 31 1.64 7.27 -1.05
CA TYR A 31 2.77 7.02 -0.16
C TYR A 31 3.81 8.12 -0.33
N GLY A 32 4.11 8.85 0.74
CA GLY A 32 5.02 9.99 0.80
C GLY A 32 6.49 9.67 0.59
N GLY A 33 6.87 8.42 0.33
CA GLY A 33 8.22 8.03 -0.07
C GLY A 33 9.13 7.55 1.07
N CYS A 34 8.73 7.72 2.33
CA CYS A 34 9.41 7.15 3.49
C CYS A 34 8.42 6.67 4.55
N GLY A 35 8.90 5.93 5.54
CA GLY A 35 8.05 5.31 6.56
C GLY A 35 7.10 4.28 5.96
N GLY A 36 5.91 4.15 6.55
CA GLY A 36 4.93 3.19 6.11
C GLY A 36 5.20 1.77 6.64
N ASN A 37 4.44 0.82 6.12
CA ASN A 37 4.54 -0.58 6.53
C ASN A 37 4.62 -1.54 5.34
N ALA A 38 4.72 -2.84 5.64
CA ALA A 38 4.87 -3.91 4.64
C ALA A 38 3.65 -4.09 3.71
N ASN A 39 2.49 -3.49 4.00
CA ASN A 39 1.33 -3.48 3.10
C ASN A 39 1.43 -2.34 2.07
N ASN A 40 2.56 -2.26 1.38
CA ASN A 40 2.89 -1.25 0.39
C ASN A 40 3.57 -1.91 -0.81
N PHE A 41 2.90 -1.87 -1.95
CA PHE A 41 3.31 -2.54 -3.18
C PHE A 41 3.39 -1.56 -4.34
N LYS A 42 4.33 -1.79 -5.27
CA LYS A 42 4.50 -0.96 -6.47
C LYS A 42 3.41 -1.21 -7.53
N SER A 43 2.76 -2.37 -7.51
CA SER A 43 1.73 -2.75 -8.48
C SER A 43 0.60 -3.55 -7.84
N LYS A 44 -0.57 -3.53 -8.50
CA LYS A 44 -1.73 -4.34 -8.09
C LYS A 44 -1.39 -5.84 -8.10
N ASN A 45 -0.69 -6.31 -9.13
CA ASN A 45 -0.30 -7.72 -9.24
C ASN A 45 0.63 -8.15 -8.10
N ALA A 46 1.60 -7.31 -7.72
CA ALA A 46 2.48 -7.63 -6.60
C ALA A 46 1.71 -7.73 -5.27
N CYS A 47 0.74 -6.84 -5.07
CA CYS A 47 -0.17 -6.89 -3.92
C CYS A 47 -1.01 -8.18 -3.93
N SER A 48 -1.68 -8.50 -5.05
CA SER A 48 -2.54 -9.67 -5.17
C SER A 48 -1.78 -10.99 -5.07
N SER A 49 -0.53 -11.03 -5.56
CA SER A 49 0.31 -12.21 -5.46
C SER A 49 0.84 -12.45 -4.05
N ARG A 50 0.86 -11.43 -3.17
CA ARG A 50 1.50 -11.51 -1.86
C ARG A 50 0.53 -11.82 -0.71
N CYS A 51 -0.76 -11.49 -0.84
CA CYS A 51 -1.64 -11.20 0.29
C CYS A 51 -2.78 -12.18 0.61
#